data_AF-A0A7Y7NZK8-F1
#
_entry.id   AF-A0A7Y7NZK8-F1
#
_cell.length_a   1.000
_cell.length_b   1.000
_cell.length_c   1.000
_cell.angle_alpha   90.00
_cell.angle_beta   90.00
_cell.angle_gamma   90.00
#
_symmetry.space_group_name_H-M   'P 1'
#
loop_
_entity.id
_entity.type
_entity.pdbx_description
1 polymer ?
#
loop_
_entity_poly.entity_id
_entity_poly.type
_entity_poly.pdbx_seq_one_letter_code
_entity_poly.pdbx_strand_id
1 'polypeptide(L)'
;MKTRNNNLSFSFIIILIFSITSIIPSKSVAQEEKTYKVKGIKGVLNCTEVKKTDNLFFSNAKDDETKIHKEYNIKENVDPSFLGYRSGIHDQFVEAFRKSFSKERLEKLASTEEKITIFFNLDQNGKYLFTSFVLNIGTQVDPDEILTLEENLKALVKFVPIRKSEYKFLDGVFIKTSFKEILNGEIPFIRKSDMYIQELEKLEKAE
;
A
#
# COMPACT_ATOMS: atom_id res chain seq x y z
N MET A 1 -61.32 57.09 -49.82
CA MET A 1 -60.29 57.36 -50.84
C MET A 1 -58.92 57.02 -50.24
N LYS A 2 -58.11 56.26 -50.99
CA LYS A 2 -56.65 56.01 -50.87
C LYS A 2 -55.89 57.13 -50.12
N THR A 3 -54.84 56.90 -49.32
CA THR A 3 -53.65 56.05 -49.56
C THR A 3 -52.69 56.14 -48.35
N ARG A 4 -51.83 55.10 -48.18
CA ARG A 4 -50.41 55.13 -47.75
C ARG A 4 -50.08 55.66 -46.35
N ASN A 5 -48.99 55.29 -45.67
CA ASN A 5 -48.03 54.18 -45.72
C ASN A 5 -47.15 54.37 -44.47
N ASN A 6 -46.51 53.29 -44.05
CA ASN A 6 -45.19 53.23 -43.39
C ASN A 6 -45.06 53.58 -41.90
N ASN A 7 -44.84 52.50 -41.14
CA ASN A 7 -43.61 52.24 -40.37
C ASN A 7 -43.04 53.38 -39.54
N LEU A 8 -43.09 53.22 -38.21
CA LEU A 8 -41.90 53.17 -37.38
C LEU A 8 -42.27 52.73 -35.95
N SER A 9 -41.32 52.11 -35.25
CA SER A 9 -41.32 51.86 -33.80
C SER A 9 -42.17 50.65 -33.36
N PHE A 10 -41.66 49.64 -32.66
CA PHE A 10 -40.63 49.62 -31.63
C PHE A 10 -39.95 48.24 -31.58
N SER A 11 -38.63 48.23 -31.39
CA SER A 11 -37.79 47.07 -31.16
C SER A 11 -38.22 46.25 -29.94
N PHE A 12 -38.46 44.95 -30.13
CA PHE A 12 -38.29 43.94 -29.07
C PHE A 12 -37.60 42.71 -29.68
N ILE A 13 -36.27 42.75 -29.72
CA ILE A 13 -35.46 41.55 -29.90
C ILE A 13 -35.44 40.85 -28.55
N ILE A 14 -36.24 39.78 -28.42
CA ILE A 14 -36.10 38.83 -27.32
C ILE A 14 -34.89 37.96 -27.66
N ILE A 15 -33.71 38.33 -27.13
CA ILE A 15 -32.56 37.43 -27.11
C ILE A 15 -32.83 36.41 -26.00
N LEU A 16 -33.35 35.25 -26.38
CA LEU A 16 -33.44 34.10 -25.50
C LEU A 16 -32.01 33.56 -25.31
N ILE A 17 -31.35 33.99 -24.23
CA ILE A 17 -30.09 33.40 -23.80
C ILE A 17 -30.42 32.01 -23.24
N PHE A 18 -30.38 30.99 -24.10
CA PHE A 18 -30.25 29.61 -23.65
C PHE A 18 -28.86 29.47 -23.05
N SER A 19 -28.76 29.63 -21.73
CA SER A 19 -27.64 29.11 -20.96
C SER A 19 -27.66 27.60 -21.05
N ILE A 20 -27.10 27.06 -22.13
CA ILE A 20 -26.68 25.66 -22.16
C ILE A 20 -25.51 25.61 -21.18
N THR A 21 -25.82 25.42 -19.90
CA THR A 21 -24.85 24.86 -18.97
C THR A 21 -24.50 23.51 -19.54
N SER A 22 -23.41 23.44 -20.29
CA SER A 22 -22.73 22.18 -20.54
C SER A 22 -22.39 21.63 -19.16
N ILE A 23 -23.28 20.77 -18.65
CA ILE A 23 -22.92 19.73 -17.71
C ILE A 23 -21.89 18.93 -18.50
N ILE A 24 -20.62 19.33 -18.38
CA ILE A 24 -19.53 18.43 -18.70
C ILE A 24 -19.74 17.31 -17.70
N PRO A 25 -20.17 16.10 -18.11
CA PRO A 25 -20.04 14.98 -17.21
C PRO A 25 -18.54 14.93 -16.91
N SER A 26 -18.19 15.18 -15.65
CA SER A 26 -16.89 14.80 -15.14
C SER A 26 -16.79 13.32 -15.47
N LYS A 27 -16.05 12.99 -16.54
CA LYS A 27 -15.60 11.63 -16.75
C LYS A 27 -14.84 11.35 -15.47
N SER A 28 -15.43 10.55 -14.57
CA SER A 28 -14.64 9.84 -13.58
C SER A 28 -13.58 9.15 -14.41
N VAL A 29 -12.35 9.63 -14.34
CA VAL A 29 -11.21 8.93 -14.94
C VAL A 29 -11.29 7.55 -14.33
N ALA A 30 -11.74 6.57 -15.12
CA ALA A 30 -11.77 5.19 -14.70
C ALA A 30 -10.34 4.90 -14.25
N GLN A 31 -10.22 4.60 -12.96
CA GLN A 31 -8.96 4.30 -12.32
C GLN A 31 -8.40 3.09 -13.09
N GLU A 32 -7.35 3.29 -13.91
CA GLU A 32 -6.74 2.21 -14.70
C GLU A 32 -5.97 1.29 -13.76
N GLU A 33 -6.73 0.52 -12.98
CA GLU A 33 -6.28 -0.58 -12.17
C GLU A 33 -6.43 -1.87 -12.98
N LYS A 34 -5.37 -2.67 -13.04
CA LYS A 34 -5.39 -3.95 -13.76
C LYS A 34 -4.90 -5.05 -12.83
N THR A 35 -5.78 -6.01 -12.53
CA THR A 35 -5.43 -7.19 -11.75
C THR A 35 -5.18 -8.39 -12.66
N TYR A 36 -4.11 -9.14 -12.39
CA TYR A 36 -3.74 -10.36 -13.10
C TYR A 36 -2.91 -11.28 -12.20
N LYS A 37 -2.68 -12.51 -12.66
CA LYS A 37 -1.82 -13.47 -11.96
C LYS A 37 -0.46 -13.55 -12.61
N VAL A 38 0.59 -13.56 -11.79
CA VAL A 38 1.97 -13.75 -12.24
C VAL A 38 2.48 -15.07 -11.69
N LYS A 39 2.98 -15.93 -12.58
CA LYS A 39 3.43 -17.28 -12.22
C LYS A 39 4.95 -17.31 -12.12
N GLY A 40 5.46 -17.70 -10.96
CA GLY A 40 6.84 -18.12 -10.76
C GLY A 40 6.96 -19.65 -10.71
N ILE A 41 8.17 -20.14 -10.50
CA ILE A 41 8.46 -21.56 -10.26
C ILE A 41 7.92 -21.98 -8.88
N LYS A 42 8.03 -21.11 -7.86
CA LYS A 42 7.62 -21.38 -6.47
C LYS A 42 6.12 -21.23 -6.23
N GLY A 43 5.40 -20.52 -7.11
CA GLY A 43 3.99 -20.25 -6.89
C GLY A 43 3.39 -19.22 -7.84
N VAL A 44 2.26 -18.65 -7.41
CA VAL A 44 1.52 -17.65 -8.16
C VAL A 44 1.28 -16.45 -7.25
N LEU A 45 1.53 -15.26 -7.77
CA LEU A 45 1.19 -14.00 -7.12
C LEU A 45 -0.06 -13.41 -7.77
N ASN A 46 -0.95 -12.85 -6.95
CA ASN A 46 -1.89 -11.85 -7.43
C ASN A 46 -1.11 -10.55 -7.63
N CYS A 47 -1.30 -9.90 -8.77
CA CYS A 47 -0.65 -8.65 -9.12
C CYS A 47 -1.71 -7.62 -9.49
N THR A 48 -1.68 -6.46 -8.85
CA THR A 48 -2.51 -5.31 -9.19
C THR A 48 -1.62 -4.16 -9.62
N GLU A 49 -1.77 -3.74 -10.87
CA GLU A 49 -1.09 -2.58 -11.44
C GLU A 49 -1.94 -1.33 -11.29
N VAL A 50 -1.38 -0.29 -10.68
CA VAL A 50 -2.04 1.00 -10.45
C VAL A 50 -1.21 2.10 -11.11
N LYS A 51 -1.52 2.40 -12.38
CA LYS A 51 -0.75 3.35 -13.20
C LYS A 51 -0.69 4.76 -12.62
N LYS A 52 -1.74 5.21 -11.94
CA LYS A 52 -1.81 6.55 -11.31
C LYS A 52 -0.67 6.80 -10.33
N THR A 53 -0.24 5.76 -9.62
CA THR A 53 0.80 5.83 -8.59
C THR A 53 2.09 5.12 -9.00
N ASP A 54 2.15 4.66 -10.26
CA ASP A 54 3.27 3.88 -10.78
C ASP A 54 3.64 2.64 -9.94
N ASN A 55 2.62 1.97 -9.38
CA ASN A 55 2.81 0.88 -8.42
C ASN A 55 2.31 -0.47 -8.96
N LEU A 56 3.02 -1.52 -8.60
CA LEU A 56 2.62 -2.92 -8.68
C LEU A 56 2.47 -3.46 -7.27
N PHE A 57 1.27 -3.95 -6.94
CA PHE A 57 0.97 -4.63 -5.69
C PHE A 57 1.02 -6.13 -5.93
N PHE A 58 1.84 -6.84 -5.17
CA PHE A 58 1.93 -8.29 -5.19
C PHE A 58 1.43 -8.87 -3.87
N SER A 59 0.60 -9.91 -3.93
CA SER A 59 0.28 -10.75 -2.78
C SER A 59 0.30 -12.22 -3.18
N ASN A 60 0.54 -13.11 -2.22
CA ASN A 60 0.56 -14.54 -2.49
C ASN A 60 -0.84 -15.02 -2.88
N ALA A 61 -1.00 -15.66 -4.04
CA ALA A 61 -2.32 -16.12 -4.48
C ALA A 61 -2.89 -17.26 -3.62
N LYS A 62 -2.10 -17.84 -2.70
CA LYS A 62 -2.56 -18.80 -1.69
C LYS A 62 -3.25 -18.12 -0.50
N ASP A 63 -3.02 -16.82 -0.28
CA ASP A 63 -3.63 -16.09 0.81
C ASP A 63 -5.09 -15.78 0.46
N ASP A 64 -6.02 -16.22 1.32
CA ASP A 64 -7.45 -15.91 1.18
C ASP A 64 -7.77 -14.60 1.91
N GLU A 65 -7.33 -13.49 1.32
CA GLU A 65 -7.53 -12.13 1.89
C GLU A 65 -9.01 -11.86 2.21
N THR A 66 -9.93 -12.35 1.36
CA THR A 66 -11.38 -12.18 1.59
C THR A 66 -11.84 -12.90 2.85
N LYS A 67 -11.40 -14.14 3.08
CA LYS A 67 -11.71 -14.87 4.31
C LYS A 67 -11.07 -14.21 5.52
N ILE A 68 -9.83 -13.74 5.41
CA ILE A 68 -9.14 -13.03 6.49
C ILE A 68 -9.90 -11.77 6.88
N HIS A 69 -10.28 -10.93 5.92
CA HIS A 69 -11.06 -9.71 6.18
C HIS A 69 -12.45 -9.96 6.76
N LYS A 70 -13.02 -11.16 6.56
CA LYS A 70 -14.27 -11.57 7.21
C LYS A 70 -14.06 -12.06 8.65
N GLU A 71 -12.91 -12.69 8.93
CA GLU A 71 -12.60 -13.24 10.25
C GLU A 71 -12.05 -12.19 11.21
N TYR A 72 -11.27 -11.23 10.72
CA TYR A 72 -10.62 -10.20 11.50
C TYR A 72 -11.30 -8.85 11.24
N ASN A 73 -11.95 -8.30 12.27
CA ASN A 73 -12.72 -7.09 12.13
C ASN A 73 -11.77 -5.89 11.95
N ILE A 74 -11.92 -5.13 10.86
CA ILE A 74 -11.15 -3.89 10.60
C ILE A 74 -11.80 -2.70 11.34
N LYS A 75 -13.01 -2.89 11.89
CA LYS A 75 -13.99 -1.81 12.14
C LYS A 75 -14.42 -1.62 13.60
N GLU A 76 -13.63 -2.01 14.58
CA GLU A 76 -13.93 -1.61 15.95
C GLU A 76 -13.02 -0.46 16.38
N ASN A 77 -13.59 0.48 17.14
CA ASN A 77 -12.98 1.67 17.73
C ASN A 77 -11.87 1.28 18.73
N VAL A 78 -10.92 0.47 18.30
CA VAL A 78 -9.73 0.11 19.04
C VAL A 78 -8.80 1.30 18.89
N ASP A 79 -8.48 1.93 20.01
CA ASP A 79 -7.54 3.03 20.06
C ASP A 79 -6.25 2.63 19.31
N PRO A 80 -5.78 3.39 18.31
CA PRO A 80 -4.52 3.12 17.62
C PRO A 80 -3.32 2.91 18.57
N SER A 81 -3.40 3.42 19.81
CA SER A 81 -2.42 3.15 20.88
C SER A 81 -2.35 1.66 21.30
N PHE A 82 -3.37 0.85 21.03
CA PHE A 82 -3.39 -0.61 21.24
C PHE A 82 -2.56 -1.39 20.21
N LEU A 83 -2.28 -0.80 19.03
CA LEU A 83 -1.86 -1.52 17.82
C LEU A 83 -0.35 -1.40 17.53
N GLY A 84 0.46 -1.21 18.58
CA GLY A 84 1.90 -1.19 18.43
C GLY A 84 2.51 -2.59 18.54
N TYR A 85 3.53 -2.85 17.72
CA TYR A 85 4.44 -3.98 17.93
C TYR A 85 5.78 -3.47 18.44
N ARG A 86 6.34 -4.19 19.42
CA ARG A 86 7.70 -4.00 19.87
C ARG A 86 8.65 -4.12 18.70
N SER A 87 9.64 -3.27 18.79
CA SER A 87 10.41 -2.78 17.68
C SER A 87 11.85 -3.22 17.91
N GLY A 88 12.28 -4.21 17.14
CA GLY A 88 13.58 -4.90 17.27
C GLY A 88 13.82 -5.86 16.11
N ILE A 89 13.13 -5.61 14.99
CA ILE A 89 13.10 -6.50 13.83
C ILE A 89 14.14 -6.13 12.79
N HIS A 90 14.90 -5.05 12.98
CA HIS A 90 15.83 -4.51 11.99
C HIS A 90 16.77 -5.59 11.43
N ASP A 91 17.49 -6.30 12.31
CA ASP A 91 18.48 -7.28 11.87
C ASP A 91 17.83 -8.52 11.25
N GLN A 92 16.68 -8.95 11.79
CA GLN A 92 15.88 -10.04 11.22
C GLN A 92 15.37 -9.70 9.82
N PHE A 93 14.96 -8.45 9.62
CA PHE A 93 14.47 -7.94 8.35
C PHE A 93 15.59 -7.86 7.31
N VAL A 94 16.74 -7.30 7.67
CA VAL A 94 17.93 -7.28 6.79
C VAL A 94 18.38 -8.70 6.45
N GLU A 95 18.40 -9.60 7.43
CA GLU A 95 18.77 -11.00 7.21
C GLU A 95 17.79 -11.73 6.29
N ALA A 96 16.49 -11.46 6.40
CA ALA A 96 15.49 -12.04 5.50
C ALA A 96 15.76 -11.66 4.03
N PHE A 97 16.16 -10.41 3.77
CA PHE A 97 16.57 -10.02 2.42
C PHE A 97 17.85 -10.72 1.98
N ARG A 98 18.88 -10.79 2.83
CA ARG A 98 20.15 -11.46 2.51
C ARG A 98 20.00 -12.96 2.23
N LYS A 99 18.98 -13.61 2.81
CA LYS A 99 18.62 -15.00 2.48
C LYS A 99 17.79 -15.15 1.21
N SER A 100 17.15 -14.08 0.76
CA SER A 100 16.23 -14.11 -0.39
C SER A 100 16.90 -13.71 -1.69
N PHE A 101 17.93 -12.87 -1.59
CA PHE A 101 18.68 -12.34 -2.72
C PHE A 101 20.16 -12.60 -2.52
N SER A 102 20.87 -13.02 -3.58
CA SER A 102 22.33 -13.06 -3.54
C SER A 102 22.89 -11.64 -3.38
N LYS A 103 24.15 -11.53 -2.94
CA LYS A 103 24.81 -10.23 -2.80
C LYS A 103 24.87 -9.47 -4.13
N GLU A 104 25.27 -10.15 -5.20
CA GLU A 104 25.36 -9.57 -6.55
C GLU A 104 23.98 -9.08 -7.02
N ARG A 105 22.93 -9.83 -6.66
CA ARG A 105 21.55 -9.47 -6.98
C ARG A 105 21.09 -8.22 -6.23
N LEU A 106 21.40 -8.12 -4.93
CA LEU A 106 21.14 -6.91 -4.14
C LEU A 106 21.89 -5.70 -4.69
N GLU A 107 23.16 -5.85 -5.08
CA GLU A 107 23.95 -4.78 -5.70
C GLU A 107 23.33 -4.29 -7.00
N LYS A 108 22.85 -5.21 -7.85
CA LYS A 108 22.14 -4.88 -9.09
C LYS A 108 20.87 -4.07 -8.82
N LEU A 109 20.00 -4.54 -7.91
CA LEU A 109 18.76 -3.85 -7.56
C LEU A 109 19.01 -2.51 -6.85
N ALA A 110 20.11 -2.40 -6.09
CA ALA A 110 20.53 -1.14 -5.49
C ALA A 110 20.99 -0.11 -6.54
N SER A 111 21.63 -0.55 -7.62
CA SER A 111 22.11 0.32 -8.71
C SER A 111 20.99 0.96 -9.53
N THR A 112 19.79 0.37 -9.52
CA THR A 112 18.58 0.89 -10.18
C THR A 112 17.70 1.72 -9.25
N GLU A 113 18.19 2.05 -8.05
CA GLU A 113 17.46 2.80 -7.01
C GLU A 113 16.10 2.19 -6.64
N GLU A 114 15.97 0.88 -6.81
CA GLU A 114 14.71 0.19 -6.63
C GLU A 114 14.28 0.21 -5.16
N LYS A 115 12.97 0.37 -4.95
CA LYS A 115 12.35 0.48 -3.63
C LYS A 115 11.24 -0.54 -3.51
N ILE A 116 11.08 -1.05 -2.30
CA ILE A 116 10.03 -1.99 -1.94
C ILE A 116 9.34 -1.49 -0.68
N THR A 117 8.02 -1.53 -0.68
CA THR A 117 7.21 -1.37 0.53
C THR A 117 6.57 -2.72 0.84
N ILE A 118 6.70 -3.18 2.07
CA ILE A 118 6.12 -4.45 2.52
C ILE A 118 5.04 -4.13 3.54
N PHE A 119 3.84 -4.64 3.32
CA PHE A 119 2.73 -4.56 4.26
C PHE A 119 2.53 -5.92 4.93
N PHE A 120 2.81 -5.97 6.22
CA PHE A 120 2.55 -7.09 7.09
C PHE A 120 1.16 -6.93 7.68
N ASN A 121 0.23 -7.78 7.24
CA ASN A 121 -1.10 -7.86 7.83
C ASN A 121 -1.05 -8.92 8.92
N LEU A 122 -1.26 -8.48 10.15
CA LEU A 122 -1.05 -9.24 11.37
C LEU A 122 -2.36 -9.38 12.14
N ASP A 123 -2.48 -10.44 12.93
CA ASP A 123 -3.48 -10.49 13.98
C ASP A 123 -3.02 -9.68 15.21
N GLN A 124 -3.92 -9.53 16.18
CA GLN A 124 -3.65 -8.83 17.44
C GLN A 124 -2.48 -9.39 18.27
N ASN A 125 -1.99 -10.59 17.94
CA ASN A 125 -0.89 -11.25 18.61
C ASN A 125 0.42 -11.18 17.81
N GLY A 126 0.45 -10.45 16.69
CA GLY A 126 1.61 -10.33 15.81
C GLY A 126 1.82 -11.53 14.89
N LYS A 127 0.81 -12.40 14.74
CA LYS A 127 0.86 -13.52 13.79
C LYS A 127 0.60 -13.01 12.37
N TYR A 128 1.41 -13.47 11.42
CA TYR A 128 1.20 -13.23 10.00
C TYR A 128 -0.15 -13.80 9.52
N LEU A 129 -0.98 -12.93 8.95
CA LEU A 129 -2.20 -13.30 8.24
C LEU A 129 -1.93 -13.35 6.74
N PHE A 130 -1.44 -12.25 6.18
CA PHE A 130 -0.98 -12.18 4.80
C PHE A 130 0.06 -11.06 4.63
N THR A 131 0.77 -11.05 3.51
CA THR A 131 1.78 -10.03 3.21
C THR A 131 1.60 -9.53 1.79
N SER A 132 1.70 -8.22 1.60
CA SER A 132 1.74 -7.63 0.27
C SER A 132 2.98 -6.78 0.07
N PHE A 133 3.43 -6.73 -1.18
CA PHE A 133 4.64 -6.05 -1.60
C PHE A 133 4.27 -5.01 -2.64
N VAL A 134 4.81 -3.81 -2.50
CA VAL A 134 4.63 -2.73 -3.46
C VAL A 134 5.97 -2.37 -4.05
N LEU A 135 6.05 -2.49 -5.36
CA LEU A 135 7.20 -2.18 -6.21
C LEU A 135 6.74 -1.20 -7.29
N ASN A 136 7.67 -0.54 -7.96
CA ASN A 136 7.32 0.32 -9.09
C ASN A 136 6.97 -0.51 -10.33
N ILE A 137 6.17 0.04 -11.24
CA ILE A 137 5.99 -0.57 -12.57
C ILE A 137 7.35 -0.64 -13.27
N GLY A 138 7.63 -1.78 -13.91
CA GLY A 138 8.95 -2.05 -14.51
C GLY A 138 10.02 -2.53 -13.52
N THR A 139 9.62 -2.90 -12.29
CA THR A 139 10.46 -3.61 -11.33
C THR A 139 11.25 -4.74 -11.98
N GLN A 140 12.51 -4.89 -11.55
CA GLN A 140 13.34 -6.01 -11.98
C GLN A 140 13.25 -7.20 -11.04
N VAL A 141 12.52 -7.10 -9.92
CA VAL A 141 12.38 -8.17 -8.93
C VAL A 141 11.51 -9.29 -9.50
N ASP A 142 12.02 -10.51 -9.48
CA ASP A 142 11.32 -11.67 -10.02
C ASP A 142 10.22 -12.15 -9.05
N PRO A 143 9.11 -12.72 -9.57
CA PRO A 143 8.04 -13.26 -8.73
C PRO A 143 8.51 -14.30 -7.71
N ASP A 144 9.50 -15.14 -8.08
CA ASP A 144 10.06 -16.14 -7.18
C ASP A 144 10.93 -15.50 -6.07
N GLU A 145 11.55 -14.36 -6.34
CA GLU A 145 12.27 -13.58 -5.32
C GLU A 145 11.30 -13.00 -4.29
N ILE A 146 10.13 -12.49 -4.72
CA ILE A 146 9.07 -12.02 -3.82
C ILE A 146 8.56 -13.16 -2.93
N LEU A 147 8.27 -14.33 -3.51
CA LEU A 147 7.81 -15.50 -2.76
C LEU A 147 8.88 -15.98 -1.75
N THR A 148 10.15 -15.98 -2.15
CA THR A 148 11.26 -16.34 -1.26
C THR A 148 11.42 -15.33 -0.12
N LEU A 149 11.28 -14.04 -0.43
CA LEU A 149 11.32 -12.97 0.55
C LEU A 149 10.19 -13.10 1.57
N GLU A 150 8.98 -13.39 1.12
CA GLU A 150 7.84 -13.64 2.00
C GLU A 150 8.11 -14.81 2.98
N GLU A 151 8.61 -15.94 2.46
CA GLU A 151 8.97 -17.11 3.27
C GLU A 151 10.00 -16.77 4.36
N ASN A 152 11.08 -16.09 3.97
CA ASN A 152 12.15 -15.69 4.89
C ASN A 152 11.69 -14.64 5.91
N LEU A 153 10.84 -13.69 5.51
CA LEU A 153 10.26 -12.71 6.43
C LEU A 153 9.39 -13.38 7.48
N LYS A 154 8.46 -14.27 7.08
CA LYS A 154 7.60 -15.02 8.00
C LYS A 154 8.42 -15.91 8.96
N ALA A 155 9.55 -16.45 8.48
CA ALA A 155 10.43 -17.28 9.29
C ALA A 155 11.20 -16.46 10.34
N LEU A 156 11.82 -15.35 9.93
CA LEU A 156 12.81 -14.62 10.74
C LEU A 156 12.24 -13.46 11.52
N VAL A 157 11.32 -12.70 10.93
CA VAL A 157 10.76 -11.50 11.55
C VAL A 157 9.65 -11.92 12.51
N LYS A 158 9.69 -11.39 13.72
CA LYS A 158 8.67 -11.63 14.75
C LYS A 158 8.13 -10.31 15.26
N PHE A 159 6.84 -10.12 15.05
CA PHE A 159 6.11 -9.00 15.63
C PHE A 159 5.60 -9.41 17.01
N VAL A 160 5.97 -8.64 18.03
CA VAL A 160 5.54 -8.86 19.41
C VAL A 160 4.64 -7.71 19.78
N PRO A 161 3.34 -7.91 20.06
CA PRO A 161 2.45 -6.81 20.37
C PRO A 161 2.88 -6.14 21.69
N ILE A 162 2.73 -4.83 21.77
CA ILE A 162 2.99 -4.07 23.01
C ILE A 162 1.96 -4.50 24.08
N ARG A 163 0.70 -4.66 23.66
CA ARG A 163 -0.42 -5.12 24.49
C ARG A 163 -1.13 -6.30 23.84
N LYS A 164 -1.45 -7.32 24.64
CA LYS A 164 -2.25 -8.46 24.16
C LYS A 164 -3.73 -8.11 24.18
N SER A 165 -4.47 -8.63 23.20
CA SER A 165 -5.92 -8.52 23.13
C SER A 165 -6.54 -9.89 22.84
N GLU A 166 -7.72 -10.13 23.42
CA GLU A 166 -8.54 -11.31 23.11
C GLU A 166 -9.46 -11.06 21.90
N TYR A 167 -9.64 -9.80 21.50
CA TYR A 167 -10.43 -9.43 20.33
C TYR A 167 -9.67 -9.72 19.04
N LYS A 168 -10.35 -10.32 18.07
CA LYS A 168 -9.80 -10.55 16.72
C LYS A 168 -9.91 -9.28 15.88
N PHE A 169 -8.80 -8.58 15.72
CA PHE A 169 -8.71 -7.46 14.80
C PHE A 169 -7.57 -7.67 13.80
N LEU A 170 -7.72 -7.04 12.64
CA LEU A 170 -6.69 -6.97 11.61
C LEU A 170 -5.85 -5.72 11.87
N ASP A 171 -4.54 -5.89 11.93
CA ASP A 171 -3.60 -4.80 12.08
C ASP A 171 -2.52 -4.85 10.99
N GLY A 172 -1.87 -3.72 10.74
CA GLY A 172 -0.98 -3.52 9.60
C GLY A 172 0.31 -2.81 9.98
N VAL A 173 1.45 -3.48 9.82
CA VAL A 173 2.76 -2.83 9.84
C VAL A 173 3.27 -2.71 8.41
N PHE A 174 3.64 -1.51 7.99
CA PHE A 174 4.33 -1.33 6.71
C PHE A 174 5.78 -0.94 6.91
N ILE A 175 6.67 -1.45 6.07
CA ILE A 175 8.09 -1.08 6.06
C ILE A 175 8.47 -0.68 4.64
N LYS A 176 8.95 0.55 4.48
CA LYS A 176 9.48 1.05 3.21
C LYS A 176 10.99 1.09 3.25
N THR A 177 11.64 0.51 2.24
CA THR A 177 13.09 0.50 2.10
C THR A 177 13.50 0.49 0.62
N SER A 178 14.73 0.89 0.36
CA SER A 178 15.44 0.65 -0.90
C SER A 178 16.33 -0.59 -0.81
N PHE A 179 16.66 -1.18 -1.95
CA PHE A 179 17.66 -2.25 -2.01
C PHE A 179 19.07 -1.76 -1.60
N LYS A 180 19.35 -0.46 -1.79
CA LYS A 180 20.59 0.18 -1.31
C LYS A 180 20.67 0.22 0.21
N GLU A 181 19.58 0.59 0.89
CA GLU A 181 19.46 0.55 2.35
C GLU A 181 19.64 -0.88 2.89
N ILE A 182 19.03 -1.87 2.25
CA ILE A 182 19.22 -3.30 2.57
C ILE A 182 20.68 -3.75 2.41
N LEU A 183 21.30 -3.38 1.29
CA LEU A 183 22.70 -3.73 1.01
C LEU A 183 23.64 -3.19 2.10
N ASN A 184 23.40 -1.95 2.53
CA ASN A 184 24.15 -1.30 3.60
C ASN A 184 23.80 -1.85 4.99
N GLY A 185 22.70 -2.59 5.13
CA GLY A 185 22.19 -3.05 6.42
C GLY A 185 21.66 -1.90 7.28
N GLU A 186 21.13 -0.85 6.64
CA GLU A 186 20.61 0.33 7.32
C GLU A 186 19.20 0.59 6.85
N ILE A 187 18.19 0.34 7.71
CA ILE A 187 16.79 0.59 7.39
C ILE A 187 16.27 1.73 8.28
N PRO A 188 16.42 3.01 7.85
CA PRO A 188 16.07 4.17 8.68
C PRO A 188 14.61 4.17 9.11
N PHE A 189 13.72 3.62 8.29
CA PHE A 189 12.30 3.50 8.60
C PHE A 189 12.09 2.69 9.89
N ILE A 190 12.72 1.50 9.99
CA ILE A 190 12.60 0.64 11.17
C ILE A 190 13.20 1.35 12.38
N ARG A 191 14.41 1.92 12.27
CA ARG A 191 15.05 2.62 13.40
C ARG A 191 14.19 3.77 13.96
N LYS A 192 13.56 4.55 13.09
CA LYS A 192 12.66 5.64 13.51
C LYS A 192 11.41 5.10 14.20
N SER A 193 10.82 4.04 13.65
CA SER A 193 9.71 3.35 14.30
C SER A 193 10.10 2.80 15.66
N ASP A 194 11.31 2.23 15.78
CA ASP A 194 11.81 1.68 17.03
C ASP A 194 11.94 2.75 18.12
N MET A 195 12.48 3.92 17.78
CA MET A 195 12.59 5.03 18.71
C MET A 195 11.23 5.53 19.20
N TYR A 196 10.25 5.64 18.30
CA TYR A 196 8.90 6.06 18.64
C TYR A 196 8.21 5.07 19.60
N ILE A 197 8.31 3.77 19.33
CA ILE A 197 7.76 2.74 20.21
C ILE A 197 8.43 2.75 21.58
N GLN A 198 9.75 2.92 21.65
CA GLN A 198 10.46 3.04 22.93
C GLN A 198 10.03 4.27 23.74
N GLU A 199 9.68 5.37 23.10
CA GLU A 199 9.16 6.56 23.77
C GLU A 199 7.76 6.30 24.35
N LEU A 200 6.87 5.65 23.59
CA LEU A 200 5.55 5.24 24.08
C LEU A 200 5.65 4.30 25.29
N GLU A 201 6.55 3.30 25.25
CA GLU A 201 6.75 2.37 26.37
C GLU A 201 7.29 3.06 27.64
N LYS A 202 8.02 4.17 27.50
CA LYS A 202 8.49 4.96 28.65
C LYS A 202 7.36 5.76 29.29
N LEU A 203 6.48 6.34 28.48
CA LEU A 203 5.32 7.11 28.96
C LEU A 203 4.35 6.20 29.73
N GLU A 204 4.09 4.99 29.23
CA GLU A 204 3.19 4.02 29.90
C GLU A 204 3.70 3.57 31.28
N LYS A 205 5.03 3.48 31.46
CA LYS A 205 5.63 3.10 32.75
C LYS A 205 5.68 4.24 33.77
N ALA A 206 5.38 5.47 33.36
CA ALA A 206 5.41 6.65 34.22
C ALA A 206 4.03 6.98 34.82
N GLU A 207 2.97 6.33 34.34
CA GLU A 207 1.60 6.36 34.89
C GLU A 207 1.38 5.24 35.92
#